data_AF-A0A0G3H7W8-F1
#
_entry.id   AF-A0A0G3H7W8-F1
#
_cell.length_a   1.000
_cell.length_b   1.000
_cell.length_c   1.000
_cell.angle_alpha   90.00
_cell.angle_beta   90.00
_cell.angle_gamma   90.00
#
_symmetry.space_group_name_H-M   'P 1'
#
loop_
_entity.id
_entity.type
_entity.pdbx_description
1 polymer ?
#
loop_
_entity_poly.entity_id
_entity_poly.type
_entity_poly.pdbx_seq_one_letter_code
_entity_poly.pdbx_strand_id
1 'polypeptide(L)'
;MQSITIRIPDELKTLISDEAQNKGQTQSDYLRQLIETHAGQVRGDKFPRESIQEVSLNVVERKTLALGYQLLLASRGDLPDELYDAESFRYSMEVLERGYAGEYPQIFAGADEGLSYDECRLAWDILDMFRVLKFSVRDLGQGGWNQIGVVDAEHYGSFRGFDGNLDLESRLMGYVDYLVRTGRWEEQRELLKETRGNSHSEMLPTYRSMLAEFKPVWRKAMSRGGRHHLNAEEIRNVLMAAPGAHLEEQ
;
A
#
# COMPACT_ATOMS: atom_id res chain seq x y z
N MET A 1 -10.76 -21.64 -0.74
CA MET A 1 -10.61 -20.94 -2.04
C MET A 1 -11.85 -20.10 -2.26
N GLN A 2 -11.69 -18.83 -2.67
CA GLN A 2 -12.82 -18.00 -3.07
C GLN A 2 -13.24 -18.35 -4.50
N SER A 3 -14.54 -18.47 -4.75
CA SER A 3 -15.09 -18.76 -6.07
C SER A 3 -15.35 -17.48 -6.85
N ILE A 4 -14.82 -17.39 -8.07
CA ILE A 4 -15.10 -16.30 -9.00
C ILE A 4 -16.13 -16.79 -10.02
N THR A 5 -17.21 -16.03 -10.21
CA THR A 5 -18.20 -16.31 -11.27
C THR A 5 -18.04 -15.29 -12.38
N ILE A 6 -17.69 -15.75 -13.58
CA ILE A 6 -17.46 -14.91 -14.76
C ILE A 6 -18.53 -15.25 -15.79
N ARG A 7 -19.13 -14.22 -16.41
CA ARG A 7 -20.02 -14.40 -17.57
C ARG A 7 -19.18 -14.34 -18.83
N ILE A 8 -19.24 -15.39 -19.63
CA ILE A 8 -18.54 -15.49 -20.91
C ILE A 8 -19.55 -15.82 -22.02
N PRO A 9 -19.30 -15.39 -23.27
CA PRO A 9 -20.10 -15.81 -24.42
C PRO A 9 -20.13 -17.33 -24.56
N ASP A 10 -21.25 -17.89 -25.05
CA ASP A 10 -21.44 -19.34 -25.18
C ASP A 10 -20.38 -19.98 -26.10
N GLU A 11 -19.97 -19.27 -27.16
CA GLU A 11 -18.92 -19.70 -28.09
C GLU A 11 -17.56 -19.91 -27.39
N LEU A 12 -17.24 -19.03 -26.45
CA LEU A 12 -16.00 -19.11 -25.67
C LEU A 12 -16.07 -20.26 -24.65
N LYS A 13 -17.26 -20.48 -24.06
CA LYS A 13 -17.50 -21.60 -23.15
C LYS A 13 -17.32 -22.95 -23.86
N THR A 14 -17.83 -23.08 -25.08
CA THR A 14 -17.65 -24.29 -25.88
C THR A 14 -16.17 -24.52 -26.21
N LEU A 15 -15.45 -23.48 -26.64
CA LEU A 15 -14.03 -23.57 -26.94
C LEU A 15 -13.18 -24.03 -25.73
N ILE A 16 -13.46 -23.47 -24.55
CA ILE A 16 -12.79 -23.85 -23.29
C ILE A 16 -13.09 -25.31 -22.93
N SER A 17 -14.33 -25.76 -23.16
CA SER A 17 -14.73 -27.14 -22.89
C SER A 17 -13.97 -28.13 -23.77
N ASP A 18 -13.90 -27.86 -25.06
CA ASP A 18 -13.27 -28.74 -26.04
C ASP A 18 -11.76 -28.85 -25.77
N GLU A 19 -11.11 -27.72 -25.50
CA GLU A 19 -9.67 -27.67 -25.24
C GLU A 19 -9.27 -28.29 -23.89
N ALA A 20 -10.10 -28.13 -22.86
CA ALA A 20 -9.93 -28.82 -21.58
C ALA A 20 -10.06 -30.34 -21.73
N GLN A 21 -11.04 -30.79 -22.52
CA GLN A 21 -11.28 -32.21 -22.78
C GLN A 21 -10.15 -32.84 -23.60
N ASN A 22 -9.63 -32.14 -24.62
CA ASN A 22 -8.46 -32.57 -25.39
C ASN A 22 -7.21 -32.77 -24.52
N LYS A 23 -7.09 -32.00 -23.44
CA LYS A 23 -5.97 -32.08 -22.49
C LYS A 23 -6.24 -32.98 -21.29
N GLY A 24 -7.42 -33.63 -21.23
CA GLY A 24 -7.80 -34.51 -20.12
C GLY A 24 -7.99 -33.78 -18.79
N GLN A 25 -8.30 -32.48 -18.82
CA GLN A 25 -8.44 -31.63 -17.64
C GLN A 25 -9.89 -31.16 -17.46
N THR A 26 -10.21 -30.69 -16.25
CA THR A 26 -11.49 -29.98 -16.02
C THR A 26 -11.41 -28.57 -16.61
N GLN A 27 -12.55 -27.98 -17.00
CA GLN A 27 -12.60 -26.59 -17.47
C GLN A 27 -12.02 -25.61 -16.45
N SER A 28 -12.23 -25.87 -15.15
CA SER A 28 -11.70 -25.05 -14.05
C SER A 28 -10.19 -25.15 -13.92
N ASP A 29 -9.62 -26.35 -14.07
CA ASP A 29 -8.16 -26.54 -14.01
C ASP A 29 -7.47 -25.97 -15.25
N TYR A 30 -8.09 -26.12 -16.43
CA TYR A 30 -7.60 -25.54 -17.67
C TYR A 30 -7.57 -24.00 -17.61
N LEU A 31 -8.65 -23.39 -17.11
CA LEU A 31 -8.71 -21.94 -16.90
C LEU A 31 -7.71 -21.48 -15.84
N ARG A 32 -7.57 -22.21 -14.74
CA ARG A 32 -6.57 -21.91 -13.70
C ARG A 32 -5.16 -21.92 -14.29
N GLN A 33 -4.80 -22.94 -15.06
CA GLN A 33 -3.48 -23.07 -15.66
C GLN A 33 -3.20 -21.94 -16.67
N LEU A 34 -4.18 -21.56 -17.49
CA LEU A 34 -4.05 -20.40 -18.40
C LEU A 34 -3.83 -19.10 -17.63
N ILE A 35 -4.61 -18.88 -16.57
CA ILE A 35 -4.47 -17.71 -15.69
C ILE A 35 -3.10 -17.73 -15.02
N GLU A 36 -2.64 -18.85 -14.47
CA GLU A 36 -1.32 -18.97 -13.84
C GLU A 36 -0.18 -18.76 -14.83
N THR A 37 -0.32 -19.28 -16.05
CA THR A 37 0.68 -19.14 -17.13
C THR A 37 0.80 -17.70 -17.60
N HIS A 38 -0.32 -16.98 -17.74
CA HIS A 38 -0.31 -15.59 -18.20
C HIS A 38 -0.13 -14.57 -17.07
N ALA A 39 -0.70 -14.79 -15.88
CA ALA A 39 -0.47 -13.96 -14.71
C ALA A 39 0.99 -14.04 -14.23
N GLY A 40 1.65 -15.19 -14.41
CA GLY A 40 3.10 -15.34 -14.18
C GLY A 40 3.97 -14.57 -15.17
N GLN A 41 3.48 -14.31 -16.40
CA GLN A 41 4.18 -13.54 -17.44
C GLN A 41 3.99 -12.02 -17.32
N VAL A 42 3.03 -11.53 -16.52
CA VAL A 42 2.79 -10.09 -16.32
C VAL A 42 3.84 -9.46 -15.37
N ARG A 43 4.67 -10.25 -14.68
CA ARG A 43 5.85 -9.74 -13.97
C ARG A 43 7.03 -9.58 -14.93
N GLY A 44 6.99 -8.53 -15.75
CA GLY A 44 8.08 -8.30 -16.69
C GLY A 44 8.10 -7.02 -17.49
N ASP A 45 7.23 -6.04 -17.25
CA ASP A 45 7.45 -4.72 -17.85
C ASP A 45 8.41 -3.90 -16.98
N LYS A 46 9.64 -3.74 -17.49
CA LYS A 46 10.71 -2.90 -16.93
C LYS A 46 10.44 -1.39 -17.03
N PHE A 47 9.20 -1.03 -17.35
CA PHE A 47 8.69 0.33 -17.31
C PHE A 47 7.27 0.21 -16.73
N PRO A 48 7.03 0.60 -15.48
CA PRO A 48 5.66 0.76 -15.02
C PRO A 48 5.08 1.88 -15.88
N ARG A 49 4.29 1.51 -16.89
CA ARG A 49 3.23 2.41 -17.32
C ARG A 49 2.33 2.53 -16.10
N GLU A 50 2.10 3.77 -15.64
CA GLU A 50 1.05 4.09 -14.69
C GLU A 50 -0.12 3.16 -14.96
N SER A 51 -0.61 2.48 -13.92
CA SER A 51 -1.74 1.57 -14.03
C SER A 51 -2.83 2.29 -14.81
N ILE A 52 -2.99 1.97 -16.09
CA ILE A 52 -4.12 2.45 -16.87
C ILE A 52 -5.27 1.63 -16.28
N GLN A 53 -5.85 2.12 -15.19
CA GLN A 53 -7.07 1.55 -14.64
C GLN A 53 -8.04 1.50 -15.81
N GLU A 54 -8.49 0.30 -16.17
CA GLU A 54 -9.59 0.14 -17.11
C GLU A 54 -10.87 0.63 -16.41
N VAL A 55 -11.01 1.94 -16.31
CA VAL A 55 -12.18 2.57 -15.72
C VAL A 55 -13.33 2.35 -16.68
N SER A 56 -14.34 1.62 -16.22
CA SER A 56 -15.60 1.45 -16.94
C SER A 56 -16.70 2.16 -16.18
N LEU A 57 -17.40 3.06 -16.89
CA LEU A 57 -18.50 3.83 -16.33
C LEU A 57 -19.79 3.52 -17.10
N ASN A 58 -20.85 3.20 -16.38
CA ASN A 58 -22.18 3.06 -16.94
C ASN A 58 -22.78 4.44 -17.30
N VAL A 59 -23.87 4.44 -18.07
CA VAL A 59 -24.50 5.68 -18.55
C VAL A 59 -24.93 6.61 -17.40
N VAL A 60 -25.39 6.05 -16.28
CA VAL A 60 -25.84 6.82 -15.11
C VAL A 60 -24.65 7.47 -14.41
N GLU A 61 -23.55 6.75 -14.22
CA GLU A 61 -22.30 7.26 -13.64
C GLU A 61 -21.74 8.40 -14.49
N ARG A 62 -21.65 8.20 -15.81
CA ARG A 62 -21.18 9.24 -16.73
C ARG A 62 -22.05 10.48 -16.69
N LYS A 63 -23.38 10.30 -16.68
CA LYS A 63 -24.30 11.45 -16.63
C LYS A 63 -24.22 12.17 -15.29
N THR A 64 -24.04 11.44 -14.18
CA THR A 64 -23.86 12.01 -12.85
C THR A 64 -22.58 12.86 -12.78
N LEU A 65 -21.46 12.33 -13.28
CA LEU A 65 -20.19 13.07 -13.32
C LEU A 65 -20.26 14.29 -14.24
N ALA A 66 -20.84 14.16 -15.43
CA ALA A 66 -21.02 15.27 -16.37
C ALA A 66 -21.89 16.39 -15.75
N LEU A 67 -22.95 16.04 -15.02
CA LEU A 67 -23.74 17.01 -14.26
C LEU A 67 -22.93 17.68 -13.16
N GLY A 68 -22.03 16.94 -12.48
CA GLY A 68 -21.09 17.50 -11.50
C GLY A 68 -20.19 18.60 -12.10
N TYR A 69 -19.55 18.32 -13.23
CA TYR A 69 -18.74 19.32 -13.94
C TYR A 69 -19.58 20.51 -14.42
N GLN A 70 -20.81 20.28 -14.87
CA GLN A 70 -21.73 21.36 -15.26
C GLN A 70 -22.07 22.28 -14.06
N LEU A 71 -22.28 21.71 -12.88
CA LEU A 71 -22.52 22.47 -11.65
C LEU A 71 -21.29 23.28 -11.23
N LEU A 72 -20.08 22.72 -11.34
CA LEU A 72 -18.84 23.44 -11.10
C LEU A 72 -18.69 24.64 -12.05
N LEU A 73 -18.94 24.47 -13.35
CA LEU A 73 -18.91 25.56 -14.32
C LEU A 73 -19.98 26.63 -14.03
N ALA A 74 -21.16 26.23 -13.56
CA ALA A 74 -22.27 27.14 -13.29
C ALA A 74 -22.14 27.96 -12.00
N SER A 75 -21.37 27.48 -11.01
CA SER A 75 -21.29 28.11 -9.68
C SER A 75 -20.59 29.47 -9.66
N ARG A 76 -19.87 29.87 -10.74
CA ARG A 76 -19.12 31.14 -10.85
C ARG A 76 -18.18 31.45 -9.66
N GLY A 77 -17.62 30.41 -9.03
CA GLY A 77 -16.27 30.36 -8.46
C GLY A 77 -16.00 31.07 -7.13
N ASP A 78 -16.25 30.40 -6.01
CA ASP A 78 -15.50 30.58 -4.74
C ASP A 78 -14.40 29.50 -4.57
N LEU A 79 -14.16 28.68 -5.60
CA LEU A 79 -13.08 27.70 -5.58
C LEU A 79 -11.74 28.41 -5.81
N PRO A 80 -10.67 28.01 -5.10
CA PRO A 80 -9.31 28.48 -5.41
C PRO A 80 -8.97 28.24 -6.88
N ASP A 81 -8.21 29.15 -7.50
CA ASP A 81 -7.82 29.05 -8.91
C ASP A 81 -7.11 27.72 -9.22
N GLU A 82 -6.42 27.13 -8.24
CA GLU A 82 -5.76 25.83 -8.37
C GLU A 82 -6.74 24.66 -8.52
N LEU A 83 -8.01 24.85 -8.13
CA LEU A 83 -9.07 23.84 -8.15
C LEU A 83 -10.16 24.14 -9.21
N TYR A 84 -10.04 25.23 -9.95
CA TYR A 84 -11.02 25.65 -10.95
C TYR A 84 -10.41 25.73 -12.35
N ASP A 85 -10.50 24.64 -13.10
CA ASP A 85 -10.06 24.58 -14.49
C ASP A 85 -11.27 24.39 -15.42
N ALA A 86 -11.78 25.51 -15.93
CA ALA A 86 -12.94 25.51 -16.82
C ALA A 86 -12.70 24.83 -18.17
N GLU A 87 -11.44 24.73 -18.63
CA GLU A 87 -11.09 24.02 -19.85
C GLU A 87 -11.13 22.51 -19.62
N SER A 88 -10.45 22.04 -18.57
CA SER A 88 -10.47 20.63 -18.15
C SER A 88 -11.87 20.12 -17.83
N PHE A 89 -12.72 20.94 -17.19
CA PHE A 89 -14.11 20.57 -16.90
C PHE A 89 -14.94 20.38 -18.18
N ARG A 90 -14.77 21.27 -19.17
CA ARG A 90 -15.48 21.14 -20.47
C ARG A 90 -15.03 19.91 -21.23
N TYR A 91 -13.72 19.64 -21.24
CA TYR A 91 -13.16 18.42 -21.83
C TYR A 91 -13.75 17.15 -21.17
N SER A 92 -13.75 17.10 -19.84
CA SER A 92 -14.29 15.97 -19.08
C SER A 92 -15.78 15.74 -19.34
N MET A 93 -16.58 16.81 -19.44
CA MET A 93 -18.00 16.71 -19.83
C MET A 93 -18.17 16.07 -21.20
N GLU A 94 -17.44 16.51 -22.22
CA GLU A 94 -17.54 15.95 -23.58
C GLU A 94 -17.18 14.46 -23.60
N VAL A 95 -16.07 14.08 -22.96
CA VAL A 95 -15.62 12.69 -22.85
C VAL A 95 -16.69 11.81 -22.18
N LEU A 96 -17.27 12.26 -21.06
CA LEU A 96 -18.27 11.51 -20.30
C LEU A 96 -19.60 11.38 -21.07
N GLU A 97 -20.06 12.45 -21.70
CA GLU A 97 -21.33 12.45 -22.44
C GLU A 97 -21.25 11.60 -23.71
N ARG A 98 -20.11 11.62 -24.41
CA ARG A 98 -19.88 10.81 -25.61
C ARG A 98 -19.41 9.39 -25.33
N GLY A 99 -18.99 9.11 -24.09
CA GLY A 99 -18.55 7.79 -23.66
C GLY A 99 -17.17 7.39 -24.21
N TYR A 100 -16.25 8.35 -24.33
CA TYR A 100 -14.87 8.09 -24.78
C TYR A 100 -14.05 7.42 -23.68
N ALA A 101 -14.30 6.12 -23.47
CA ALA A 101 -13.71 5.35 -22.37
C ALA A 101 -12.16 5.35 -22.34
N GLY A 102 -11.51 5.48 -23.51
CA GLY A 102 -10.05 5.59 -23.59
C GLY A 102 -9.47 6.84 -22.90
N GLU A 103 -10.28 7.87 -22.69
CA GLU A 103 -9.87 9.13 -22.05
C GLU A 103 -10.15 9.16 -20.54
N TYR A 104 -10.87 8.17 -20.00
CA TYR A 104 -11.19 8.15 -18.57
C TYR A 104 -9.96 8.14 -17.65
N PRO A 105 -8.85 7.45 -17.98
CA PRO A 105 -7.64 7.52 -17.15
C PRO A 105 -7.15 8.96 -16.93
N GLN A 106 -7.35 9.88 -17.88
CA GLN A 106 -6.97 11.28 -17.71
C GLN A 106 -7.95 12.03 -16.79
N ILE A 107 -9.25 11.71 -16.85
CA ILE A 107 -10.27 12.29 -15.96
C ILE A 107 -10.04 11.87 -14.51
N PHE A 108 -9.58 10.63 -14.31
CA PHE A 108 -9.28 10.06 -13.01
C PHE A 108 -7.80 10.11 -12.66
N ALA A 109 -6.98 10.88 -13.40
CA ALA A 109 -5.57 11.02 -13.10
C ALA A 109 -5.40 11.59 -11.68
N GLY A 110 -4.62 10.89 -10.85
CA GLY A 110 -4.44 11.23 -9.43
C GLY A 110 -5.55 10.75 -8.49
N ALA A 111 -6.62 10.13 -8.99
CA ALA A 111 -7.52 9.32 -8.18
C ALA A 111 -6.86 7.95 -7.96
N ASP A 112 -5.94 7.92 -7.00
CA ASP A 112 -5.31 6.68 -6.58
C ASP A 112 -6.40 5.70 -6.08
N GLU A 113 -6.17 4.39 -6.19
CA GLU A 113 -7.09 3.34 -5.72
C GLU A 113 -7.35 3.42 -4.19
N GLY A 114 -6.66 4.35 -3.54
CA GLY A 114 -6.66 4.60 -2.12
C GLY A 114 -5.83 3.55 -1.40
N LEU A 115 -5.84 3.64 -0.08
CA LEU A 115 -5.41 2.54 0.77
C LEU A 115 -6.65 1.90 1.37
N SER A 116 -6.72 0.58 1.31
CA SER A 116 -7.68 -0.19 2.09
C SER A 116 -7.49 0.05 3.59
N TYR A 117 -8.52 -0.28 4.37
CA TYR A 117 -8.43 -0.22 5.82
C TYR A 117 -7.27 -1.08 6.37
N ASP A 118 -7.05 -2.26 5.79
CA ASP A 118 -5.99 -3.16 6.25
C ASP A 118 -4.59 -2.62 5.92
N GLU A 119 -4.42 -1.92 4.81
CA GLU A 119 -3.16 -1.23 4.48
C GLU A 119 -2.93 -0.02 5.40
N CYS A 120 -3.97 0.76 5.69
CA CYS A 120 -3.90 1.82 6.70
C CYS A 120 -3.52 1.26 8.08
N ARG A 121 -4.14 0.15 8.48
CA ARG A 121 -3.85 -0.54 9.72
C ARG A 121 -2.42 -1.06 9.76
N LEU A 122 -1.93 -1.61 8.65
CA LEU A 122 -0.54 -2.05 8.53
C LEU A 122 0.42 -0.88 8.79
N ALA A 123 0.18 0.29 8.20
CA ALA A 123 0.99 1.48 8.48
C ALA A 123 0.99 1.84 9.97
N TRP A 124 -0.18 1.80 10.63
CA TRP A 124 -0.26 2.09 12.07
C TRP A 124 0.50 1.06 12.90
N ASP A 125 0.32 -0.24 12.63
CA ASP A 125 1.02 -1.32 13.33
C ASP A 125 2.55 -1.16 13.21
N ILE A 126 3.06 -0.79 12.02
CA ILE A 126 4.48 -0.53 11.78
C ILE A 126 4.97 0.66 12.60
N LEU A 127 4.27 1.80 12.52
CA LEU A 127 4.66 3.02 13.24
C LEU A 127 4.61 2.83 14.75
N ASP A 128 3.59 2.13 15.27
CA ASP A 128 3.47 1.82 16.69
C ASP A 128 4.55 0.85 17.17
N MET A 129 4.93 -0.15 16.36
CA MET A 129 6.07 -1.02 16.67
C MET A 129 7.34 -0.19 16.90
N PHE A 130 7.71 0.70 15.96
CA PHE A 130 8.90 1.53 16.09
C PHE A 130 8.83 2.51 17.26
N ARG A 131 7.66 3.10 17.51
CA ARG A 131 7.42 3.93 18.70
C ARG A 131 7.69 3.15 19.99
N VAL A 132 7.13 1.95 20.11
CA VAL A 132 7.29 1.10 21.30
C VAL A 132 8.75 0.68 21.46
N LEU A 133 9.44 0.28 20.39
CA LEU A 133 10.86 -0.05 20.42
C LEU A 133 11.70 1.12 20.94
N LYS A 134 11.53 2.32 20.35
CA LYS A 134 12.25 3.53 20.75
C LYS A 134 12.02 3.89 22.22
N PHE A 135 10.77 3.81 22.69
CA PHE A 135 10.47 4.09 24.11
C PHE A 135 11.00 3.02 25.06
N SER A 136 10.95 1.75 24.67
CA SER A 136 11.47 0.65 25.47
C SER A 136 12.98 0.74 25.62
N VAL A 137 13.70 1.04 24.54
CA VAL A 137 15.15 1.27 24.57
C VAL A 137 15.52 2.47 25.45
N ARG A 138 14.73 3.55 25.41
CA ARG A 138 14.96 4.70 26.28
C ARG A 138 14.83 4.35 27.76
N ASP A 139 13.95 3.42 28.13
CA ASP A 139 13.77 2.95 29.51
C ASP A 139 14.95 2.07 30.00
N LEU A 140 15.72 1.47 29.08
CA LEU A 140 16.98 0.77 29.40
C LEU A 140 18.12 1.73 29.80
N GLY A 141 17.92 3.04 29.64
CA GLY A 141 18.88 4.07 30.04
C GLY A 141 19.95 4.36 28.99
N GLN A 142 21.07 4.94 29.44
CA GLN A 142 22.15 5.37 28.56
C GLN A 142 22.77 4.17 27.83
N GLY A 143 22.92 4.29 26.50
CA GLY A 143 23.41 3.19 25.67
C GLY A 143 22.43 2.03 25.51
N GLY A 144 21.12 2.26 25.67
CA GLY A 144 20.08 1.22 25.57
C GLY A 144 20.16 0.39 24.28
N TRP A 145 20.51 0.99 23.13
CA TRP A 145 20.70 0.25 21.88
C TRP A 145 21.87 -0.74 21.96
N ASN A 146 22.98 -0.38 22.62
CA ASN A 146 24.14 -1.25 22.80
C ASN A 146 23.82 -2.47 23.68
N GLN A 147 22.85 -2.33 24.61
CA GLN A 147 22.41 -3.43 25.46
C GLN A 147 21.63 -4.51 24.70
N ILE A 148 21.14 -4.20 23.50
CA ILE A 148 20.39 -5.15 22.66
C ILE A 148 21.33 -6.22 22.08
N GLY A 149 22.59 -5.89 21.79
CA GLY A 149 23.59 -6.83 21.26
C GLY A 149 23.35 -7.25 19.80
N VAL A 150 22.64 -6.42 19.04
CA VAL A 150 22.41 -6.57 17.59
C VAL A 150 23.25 -5.52 16.88
N VAL A 151 24.02 -5.91 15.86
CA VAL A 151 24.79 -4.98 15.04
C VAL A 151 23.83 -3.99 14.37
N ASP A 152 24.15 -2.70 14.45
CA ASP A 152 23.29 -1.61 13.95
C ASP A 152 21.86 -1.64 14.54
N ALA A 153 21.70 -2.01 15.81
CA ALA A 153 20.39 -2.12 16.47
C ALA A 153 19.50 -0.87 16.29
N GLU A 154 20.07 0.33 16.35
CA GLU A 154 19.31 1.57 16.15
C GLU A 154 18.79 1.71 14.71
N HIS A 155 19.55 1.23 13.71
CA HIS A 155 19.11 1.21 12.32
C HIS A 155 17.88 0.32 12.14
N TYR A 156 17.96 -0.92 12.64
CA TYR A 156 16.85 -1.87 12.57
C TYR A 156 15.67 -1.47 13.47
N GLY A 157 15.94 -0.79 14.57
CA GLY A 157 14.94 -0.35 15.55
C GLY A 157 14.30 1.01 15.24
N SER A 158 14.63 1.62 14.11
CA SER A 158 14.07 2.90 13.67
C SER A 158 13.27 2.75 12.38
N PHE A 159 12.18 3.49 12.26
CA PHE A 159 11.42 3.54 11.01
C PHE A 159 12.28 4.19 9.90
N ARG A 160 12.38 3.52 8.75
CA ARG A 160 13.24 3.96 7.63
C ARG A 160 12.48 4.57 6.46
N GLY A 161 11.15 4.61 6.53
CA GLY A 161 10.31 4.97 5.40
C GLY A 161 9.90 3.76 4.55
N PHE A 162 9.55 4.03 3.31
CA PHE A 162 9.06 3.08 2.30
C PHE A 162 9.68 3.42 0.93
N ASP A 163 9.78 2.45 0.02
CA ASP A 163 10.34 2.68 -1.31
C ASP A 163 9.31 3.38 -2.21
N GLY A 164 9.61 4.63 -2.57
CA GLY A 164 8.76 5.42 -3.46
C GLY A 164 8.62 4.84 -4.88
N ASN A 165 9.46 3.87 -5.27
CA ASN A 165 9.38 3.23 -6.59
C ASN A 165 8.43 2.03 -6.62
N LEU A 166 7.98 1.53 -5.46
CA LEU A 166 7.05 0.42 -5.36
C LEU A 166 5.65 0.97 -5.08
N ASP A 167 4.67 0.58 -5.91
CA ASP A 167 3.31 1.13 -5.90
C ASP A 167 2.67 1.22 -4.50
N LEU A 168 2.59 0.09 -3.80
CA LEU A 168 2.01 0.04 -2.45
C LEU A 168 2.83 0.84 -1.44
N GLU A 169 4.15 0.77 -1.50
CA GLU A 169 5.06 1.47 -0.57
C GLU A 169 5.01 2.98 -0.78
N SER A 170 4.90 3.44 -2.02
CA SER A 170 4.70 4.86 -2.37
C SER A 170 3.40 5.40 -1.78
N ARG A 171 2.29 4.65 -1.89
CA ARG A 171 1.01 5.01 -1.28
C ARG A 171 1.08 5.05 0.25
N LEU A 172 1.72 4.06 0.86
CA LEU A 172 1.96 4.03 2.31
C LEU A 172 2.85 5.18 2.78
N MET A 173 3.87 5.54 2.01
CA MET A 173 4.74 6.70 2.26
C MET A 173 3.93 8.00 2.30
N GLY A 174 3.09 8.23 1.30
CA GLY A 174 2.19 9.38 1.26
C GLY A 174 1.21 9.40 2.44
N TYR A 175 0.73 8.23 2.87
CA TYR A 175 -0.13 8.12 4.04
C TYR A 175 0.60 8.43 5.35
N VAL A 176 1.84 7.99 5.51
CA VAL A 176 2.67 8.36 6.67
C VAL A 176 2.91 9.87 6.72
N ASP A 177 3.22 10.51 5.58
CA ASP A 177 3.35 11.98 5.53
C ASP A 177 2.06 12.67 6.00
N TYR A 178 0.90 12.22 5.50
CA TYR A 178 -0.39 12.72 5.93
C TYR A 178 -0.60 12.56 7.45
N LEU A 179 -0.31 11.39 8.02
CA LEU A 179 -0.45 11.13 9.45
C LEU A 179 0.41 12.09 10.28
N VAL A 180 1.69 12.27 9.91
CA VAL A 180 2.62 13.16 10.62
C VAL A 180 2.23 14.63 10.49
N ARG A 181 1.83 15.05 9.29
CA ARG A 181 1.36 16.42 9.04
C ARG A 181 0.09 16.76 9.81
N THR A 182 -0.77 15.77 10.07
CA THR A 182 -2.00 15.91 10.86
C THR A 182 -1.82 15.63 12.36
N GLY A 183 -0.57 15.52 12.83
CA GLY A 183 -0.24 15.44 14.26
C GLY A 183 -0.19 14.03 14.86
N ARG A 184 -0.11 12.98 14.04
CA ARG A 184 0.02 11.59 14.49
C ARG A 184 1.41 11.04 14.16
N TRP A 185 2.07 10.38 15.13
CA TRP A 185 3.45 9.89 14.97
C TRP A 185 4.46 10.97 14.61
N GLU A 186 4.33 12.14 15.26
CA GLU A 186 5.19 13.30 15.03
C GLU A 186 6.68 13.03 15.25
N GLU A 187 7.04 11.99 15.99
CA GLU A 187 8.43 11.55 16.14
C GLU A 187 9.11 11.11 14.84
N GLN A 188 8.37 10.97 13.74
CA GLN A 188 8.90 10.68 12.39
C GLN A 188 9.11 11.94 11.53
N ARG A 189 8.82 13.13 12.08
CA ARG A 189 8.86 14.40 11.33
C ARG A 189 10.26 14.72 10.80
N GLU A 190 11.31 14.40 11.55
CA GLU A 190 12.70 14.59 11.12
C GLU A 190 13.03 13.72 9.91
N LEU A 191 12.69 12.43 9.96
CA LEU A 191 12.87 11.49 8.83
C LEU A 191 12.18 12.01 7.57
N LEU A 192 10.93 12.47 7.69
CA LEU A 192 10.17 13.00 6.55
C LEU A 192 10.78 14.29 5.98
N LYS A 193 11.39 15.15 6.81
CA LYS A 193 12.08 16.35 6.29
C LYS A 193 13.33 16.00 5.51
N GLU A 194 14.07 14.98 5.94
CA GLU A 194 15.35 14.60 5.35
C GLU A 194 15.17 13.79 4.07
N THR A 195 14.30 12.77 4.08
CA THR A 195 14.18 11.81 2.97
C THR A 195 12.81 11.83 2.30
N ARG A 196 11.87 12.66 2.78
CA ARG A 196 10.44 12.61 2.39
C ARG A 196 9.79 11.25 2.68
N GLY A 197 10.39 10.48 3.60
CA GLY A 197 9.93 9.13 3.92
C GLY A 197 10.33 8.07 2.90
N ASN A 198 11.20 8.40 1.94
CA ASN A 198 11.70 7.43 0.96
C ASN A 198 12.87 6.64 1.54
N SER A 199 12.74 5.31 1.60
CA SER A 199 13.81 4.41 2.08
C SER A 199 14.85 4.10 1.01
N HIS A 200 14.54 4.33 -0.27
CA HIS A 200 15.33 3.89 -1.43
C HIS A 200 15.53 2.37 -1.55
N SER A 201 14.76 1.58 -0.80
CA SER A 201 14.76 0.11 -0.83
C SER A 201 13.48 -0.47 -0.26
N GLU A 202 12.98 -1.59 -0.80
CA GLU A 202 11.77 -2.26 -0.31
C GLU A 202 11.86 -2.60 1.20
N MET A 203 10.89 -2.15 2.00
CA MET A 203 10.91 -2.31 3.46
C MET A 203 9.78 -3.18 4.02
N LEU A 204 8.67 -3.34 3.31
CA LEU A 204 7.49 -4.07 3.76
C LEU A 204 7.79 -5.52 4.17
N PRO A 205 8.61 -6.31 3.44
CA PRO A 205 9.00 -7.64 3.90
C PRO A 205 9.70 -7.60 5.26
N THR A 206 10.63 -6.66 5.46
CA THR A 206 11.35 -6.45 6.72
C THR A 206 10.39 -6.12 7.85
N TYR A 207 9.53 -5.11 7.66
CA TYR A 207 8.58 -4.69 8.69
C TYR A 207 7.56 -5.78 9.03
N ARG A 208 7.12 -6.58 8.05
CA ARG A 208 6.19 -7.70 8.27
C ARG A 208 6.85 -8.80 9.12
N SER A 209 8.12 -9.14 8.86
CA SER A 209 8.86 -10.10 9.67
C SER A 209 9.02 -9.62 11.12
N MET A 210 9.40 -8.36 11.31
CA MET A 210 9.49 -7.76 12.64
C MET A 210 8.13 -7.74 13.36
N LEU A 211 7.05 -7.40 12.66
CA LEU A 211 5.69 -7.40 13.23
C LEU A 211 5.23 -8.79 13.67
N ALA A 212 5.66 -9.84 12.98
CA ALA A 212 5.33 -11.22 13.35
C ALA A 212 5.89 -11.58 14.74
N GLU A 213 7.11 -11.11 15.05
CA GLU A 213 7.73 -11.27 16.38
C GLU A 213 7.20 -10.27 17.41
N PHE A 214 6.96 -9.02 17.00
CA PHE A 214 6.51 -7.96 17.88
C PHE A 214 5.10 -8.21 18.43
N LYS A 215 4.13 -8.60 17.60
CA LYS A 215 2.71 -8.70 17.99
C LYS A 215 2.46 -9.70 19.14
N PRO A 216 3.05 -10.91 19.17
CA PRO A 216 2.93 -11.81 20.32
C PRO A 216 3.53 -11.24 21.60
N VAL A 217 4.71 -10.62 21.51
CA VAL A 217 5.43 -10.03 22.64
C VAL A 217 4.63 -8.85 23.21
N TRP A 218 4.17 -7.96 22.34
CA TRP A 218 3.39 -6.79 22.73
C TRP A 218 2.07 -7.15 23.41
N ARG A 219 1.35 -8.16 22.91
CA ARG A 219 0.13 -8.66 23.56
C ARG A 219 0.38 -9.17 24.98
N LYS A 220 1.50 -9.85 25.20
CA LYS A 220 1.93 -10.30 26.54
C LYS A 220 2.32 -9.13 27.42
N ALA A 221 3.01 -8.12 26.89
CA ALA A 221 3.36 -6.91 27.63
C ALA A 221 2.10 -6.15 28.08
N MET A 222 1.11 -6.00 27.18
CA MET A 222 -0.16 -5.34 27.46
C MET A 222 -1.00 -6.05 28.53
N SER A 223 -0.92 -7.39 28.63
CA SER A 223 -1.67 -8.14 29.64
C SER A 223 -1.02 -8.14 31.04
N ARG A 224 0.25 -7.74 31.16
CA ARG A 224 0.99 -7.71 32.43
C ARG A 224 0.59 -6.56 33.37
N GLY A 225 -0.34 -5.68 32.97
CA GLY A 225 -0.90 -4.63 33.84
C GLY A 225 0.09 -3.56 34.34
N GLY A 226 1.31 -3.53 33.79
CA GLY A 226 2.39 -2.59 34.11
C GLY A 226 2.96 -1.90 32.86
N ARG A 227 4.01 -1.10 33.04
CA ARG A 227 4.63 -0.23 32.01
C ARG A 227 4.75 -0.94 30.65
N HIS A 228 4.27 -0.27 29.62
CA HIS A 228 4.20 -0.76 28.24
C HIS A 228 5.57 -0.78 27.53
N HIS A 229 6.56 -1.43 28.13
CA HIS A 229 7.94 -1.48 27.65
C HIS A 229 8.39 -2.92 27.47
N LEU A 230 9.16 -3.14 26.40
CA LEU A 230 9.82 -4.39 26.10
C LEU A 230 11.18 -4.44 26.80
N ASN A 231 11.60 -5.63 27.23
CA ASN A 231 12.97 -5.82 27.72
C ASN A 231 13.97 -5.98 26.55
N ALA A 232 15.27 -5.98 26.85
CA ALA A 232 16.32 -6.04 25.83
C ALA A 232 16.27 -7.33 24.97
N GLU A 233 15.89 -8.47 25.55
CA GLU A 233 15.76 -9.74 24.83
C GLU A 233 14.55 -9.74 23.89
N GLU A 234 13.41 -9.22 24.37
CA GLU A 234 12.20 -9.02 23.58
C GLU A 234 12.46 -8.10 22.38
N ILE A 235 13.20 -7.00 22.58
CA ILE A 235 13.62 -6.09 21.51
C ILE A 235 14.55 -6.81 20.53
N ARG A 236 15.58 -7.51 21.02
CA ARG A 236 16.53 -8.28 20.20
C ARG A 236 15.81 -9.23 19.26
N ASN A 237 14.84 -9.99 19.76
CA ASN A 237 14.10 -10.95 18.94
C ASN A 237 13.33 -10.28 17.79
N VAL A 238 12.74 -9.11 18.06
CA VAL A 238 12.07 -8.31 17.02
C VAL A 238 13.07 -7.82 15.98
N LEU A 239 14.24 -7.31 16.39
CA LEU A 239 15.24 -6.81 15.46
C LEU A 239 15.87 -7.93 14.62
N MET A 240 16.12 -9.10 15.20
CA MET A 240 16.70 -10.26 14.51
C MET A 240 15.78 -10.84 13.43
N ALA A 241 14.48 -10.50 13.42
CA ALA A 241 13.58 -10.87 12.35
C ALA A 241 13.78 -10.04 11.07
N ALA A 242 14.50 -8.90 11.15
CA ALA A 242 14.86 -8.12 10.00
C ALA A 242 15.94 -8.84 9.16
N PRO A 243 15.78 -8.95 7.83
CA PRO A 243 16.81 -9.54 6.98
C PRO A 243 18.17 -8.85 7.13
N GLY A 244 19.22 -9.64 7.32
CA GLY A 244 20.60 -9.16 7.50
C GLY A 244 20.98 -8.80 8.94
N ALA A 245 20.02 -8.72 9.88
CA ALA A 245 20.32 -8.50 11.28
C ALA A 245 21.10 -9.69 11.87
N HIS A 246 22.13 -9.39 12.64
CA HIS A 246 23.00 -10.38 13.29
C HIS A 246 23.50 -9.84 14.63
N LEU A 247 23.93 -10.75 15.50
CA LEU A 247 24.49 -10.41 16.81
C LEU A 247 25.93 -9.91 16.67
N GLU A 248 26.38 -9.08 17.60
CA GLU A 248 27.80 -8.76 17.73
C GLU A 248 28.60 -10.03 18.01
N GLU A 249 29.67 -10.27 17.25
CA GLU A 249 30.61 -11.37 17.54
C GLU A 249 31.28 -11.10 18.91
N GLN A 250 31.24 -12.09 19.80
CA GLN A 250 31.81 -12.01 21.15
C GLN A 250 33.33 -12.14 21.15
#